data_AF-A0A2D6SRD1-F1
#
_entry.id   AF-A0A2D6SRD1-F1
#
_cell.length_a   1.000
_cell.length_b   1.000
_cell.length_c   1.000
_cell.angle_alpha   90.00
_cell.angle_beta   90.00
_cell.angle_gamma   90.00
#
_symmetry.space_group_name_H-M   'P 1'
#
loop_
_entity.id
_entity.type
_entity.pdbx_description
1 polymer ?
#
loop_
_entity_poly.entity_id
_entity_poly.type
_entity_poly.pdbx_seq_one_letter_code
_entity_poly.pdbx_strand_id
1 'polypeptide(L)'
;MRSVRRYFPLVGVLALGYVLGAGHVLSIGQVGAQVDTAAAEAEELPEEAIEQLDAVNSALRTAVDTLKQEGRYTSATKGVNSFAVVVGGIDAVKDLEAGRGVDPVTFAALYAGLADGSVIDVDDVDTNDQGHVTYKNKVVRMYSVNRLKEYFQKRRRYAGELDE
;
A
#
# COMPACT_ATOMS: atom_id res chain seq x y z
N MET A 1 7.08 -68.42 12.09
CA MET A 1 7.52 -67.24 11.31
C MET A 1 6.36 -66.63 10.48
N ARG A 2 5.25 -66.19 11.11
CA ARG A 2 4.06 -65.64 10.39
C ARG A 2 3.74 -64.17 10.70
N SER A 3 4.43 -63.54 11.64
CA SER A 3 4.17 -62.16 12.10
C SER A 3 4.87 -61.07 11.30
N VAL A 4 5.97 -61.38 10.60
CA VAL A 4 6.75 -60.38 9.84
C VAL A 4 6.05 -59.94 8.55
N ARG A 5 5.17 -60.79 7.99
CA ARG A 5 4.51 -60.57 6.70
C ARG A 5 3.37 -59.53 6.74
N ARG A 6 2.95 -59.09 7.93
CA ARG A 6 1.85 -58.12 8.14
C ARG A 6 2.30 -56.64 8.15
N TYR A 7 3.58 -56.38 8.36
CA TYR A 7 4.10 -54.99 8.44
C TYR A 7 4.67 -54.47 7.12
N PHE A 8 4.86 -55.36 6.14
CA PHE A 8 5.33 -55.02 4.80
C PHE A 8 4.50 -53.93 4.07
N PRO A 9 3.16 -53.94 4.09
CA PRO A 9 2.39 -52.88 3.43
C PRO A 9 2.52 -51.53 4.16
N LEU A 10 2.73 -51.55 5.48
CA LEU A 10 2.82 -50.34 6.31
C LEU A 10 4.15 -49.61 6.11
N VAL A 11 5.24 -50.38 5.97
CA VAL A 11 6.56 -49.84 5.60
C VAL A 11 6.56 -49.33 4.15
N GLY A 12 5.84 -49.99 3.24
CA GLY A 12 5.71 -49.56 1.85
C GLY A 12 5.05 -48.19 1.71
N VAL A 13 3.96 -47.92 2.44
CA VAL A 13 3.28 -46.62 2.41
C VAL A 13 4.14 -45.51 3.04
N LEU A 14 4.85 -45.81 4.13
CA LEU A 14 5.77 -44.87 4.76
C LEU A 14 6.96 -44.52 3.85
N ALA A 15 7.54 -45.50 3.19
CA ALA A 15 8.63 -45.29 2.24
C ALA A 15 8.17 -44.48 1.01
N LEU A 16 6.97 -44.77 0.49
CA LEU A 16 6.40 -44.03 -0.64
C LEU A 16 6.11 -42.56 -0.25
N GLY A 17 5.57 -42.34 0.95
CA GLY A 17 5.33 -40.99 1.48
C GLY A 17 6.63 -40.21 1.71
N TYR A 18 7.68 -40.87 2.20
CA TYR A 18 9.00 -40.25 2.39
C TYR A 18 9.65 -39.85 1.05
N VAL A 19 9.59 -40.71 0.04
CA VAL A 19 10.13 -40.40 -1.30
C VAL A 19 9.34 -39.28 -1.98
N LEU A 20 8.00 -39.31 -1.88
CA LEU A 20 7.14 -38.26 -2.46
C LEU A 20 7.31 -36.91 -1.74
N GLY A 21 7.51 -36.92 -0.41
CA GLY A 21 7.80 -35.72 0.38
C GLY A 21 9.19 -35.15 0.11
N ALA A 22 10.23 -35.99 0.05
CA ALA A 22 11.60 -35.57 -0.24
C ALA A 22 11.76 -35.01 -1.67
N GLY A 23 10.96 -35.50 -2.62
CA GLY A 23 10.94 -35.01 -4.00
C GLY A 23 10.23 -33.68 -4.20
N HIS A 24 9.68 -33.05 -3.15
CA HIS A 24 8.90 -31.81 -3.24
C HIS A 24 7.79 -31.84 -4.32
N VAL A 25 7.28 -33.03 -4.68
CA VAL A 25 6.28 -33.21 -5.74
C VAL A 25 4.94 -32.55 -5.37
N LEU A 26 4.71 -32.36 -4.07
CA LEU A 26 3.60 -31.63 -3.48
C LEU A 26 4.05 -30.28 -2.89
N SER A 27 5.00 -29.61 -3.54
CA SER A 27 5.28 -28.22 -3.22
C SER A 27 4.03 -27.39 -3.51
N ILE A 28 3.35 -26.95 -2.47
CA ILE A 28 2.35 -25.89 -2.55
C ILE A 28 3.14 -24.68 -3.06
N GLY A 29 2.91 -24.30 -4.32
CA GLY A 29 3.54 -23.12 -4.89
C GLY A 29 3.29 -21.95 -3.96
N GLN A 30 4.37 -21.31 -3.50
CA GLN A 30 4.25 -20.04 -2.79
C GLN A 30 3.55 -19.07 -3.75
N VAL A 31 2.29 -18.76 -3.45
CA VAL A 31 1.61 -17.62 -4.06
C VAL A 31 2.17 -16.38 -3.37
N GLY A 32 3.38 -15.98 -3.77
CA GLY A 32 3.97 -14.72 -3.37
C GLY A 32 3.24 -13.59 -4.09
N ALA A 33 2.35 -12.89 -3.39
CA ALA A 33 1.78 -11.64 -3.88
C ALA A 33 2.82 -10.50 -3.92
N GLN A 34 3.94 -10.66 -3.22
CA GLN A 34 5.10 -9.80 -3.31
C GLN A 34 6.17 -10.52 -4.14
N VAL A 35 6.37 -10.04 -5.36
CA VAL A 35 7.55 -10.35 -6.14
C VAL A 35 8.73 -9.70 -5.44
N ASP A 36 9.71 -10.49 -5.02
CA ASP A 36 11.03 -9.98 -4.63
C ASP A 36 11.63 -9.22 -5.82
N THR A 37 11.66 -7.90 -5.72
CA THR A 37 12.21 -6.98 -6.71
C THR A 37 13.74 -7.01 -6.67
N ALA A 38 14.36 -8.13 -7.02
CA ALA A 38 15.81 -8.23 -7.15
C ALA A 38 16.31 -8.02 -8.60
N ALA A 39 15.41 -7.86 -9.58
CA ALA A 39 15.80 -7.67 -10.98
C ALA A 39 14.69 -7.01 -11.83
N ALA A 40 14.12 -5.91 -11.37
CA ALA A 40 13.46 -4.99 -12.29
C ALA A 40 14.53 -4.03 -12.79
N GLU A 41 15.13 -4.33 -13.95
CA GLU A 41 15.86 -3.32 -14.72
C GLU A 41 14.90 -2.16 -14.91
N ALA A 42 15.20 -1.03 -14.28
CA ALA A 42 14.40 0.17 -14.41
C ALA A 42 14.52 0.62 -15.87
N GLU A 43 13.51 0.33 -16.68
CA GLU A 43 13.36 0.94 -17.99
C GLU A 43 13.27 2.45 -17.77
N GLU A 44 14.36 3.16 -18.07
CA GLU A 44 14.43 4.61 -17.92
C GLU A 44 13.41 5.25 -18.86
N LEU A 45 12.55 6.11 -18.32
CA LEU A 45 11.58 6.85 -19.11
C LEU A 45 12.29 7.76 -20.13
N PRO A 46 11.71 8.00 -21.32
CA PRO A 46 12.26 8.96 -22.26
C PRO A 46 12.30 10.36 -21.63
N GLU A 47 13.31 11.15 -21.98
CA GLU A 47 13.55 12.49 -21.41
C GLU A 47 12.32 13.40 -21.50
N GLU A 48 11.61 13.36 -22.63
CA GLU A 48 10.36 14.10 -22.83
C GLU A 48 9.28 13.74 -21.78
N ALA A 49 9.17 12.47 -21.41
CA ALA A 49 8.20 12.05 -20.39
C ALA A 49 8.60 12.54 -18.99
N ILE A 50 9.91 12.60 -18.70
CA ILE A 50 10.44 13.15 -17.44
C ILE A 50 10.10 14.65 -17.34
N GLU A 51 10.34 15.41 -18.41
CA GLU A 51 9.98 16.84 -18.46
C GLU A 51 8.49 17.08 -18.24
N GLN A 52 7.63 16.26 -18.85
CA GLN A 52 6.17 16.35 -18.64
C GLN A 52 5.78 16.02 -17.20
N LEU A 53 6.39 15.00 -16.58
CA LEU A 53 6.14 14.66 -15.18
C LEU A 53 6.61 15.78 -14.23
N ASP A 54 7.71 16.45 -14.53
CA ASP A 54 8.20 17.60 -13.76
C ASP A 54 7.27 18.81 -13.87
N ALA A 55 6.72 19.06 -15.05
CA ALA A 55 5.69 20.08 -15.26
C ALA A 55 4.43 19.77 -14.44
N VAL A 56 3.96 18.52 -14.44
CA VAL A 56 2.80 18.07 -13.64
C VAL A 56 3.09 18.20 -12.14
N ASN A 57 4.26 17.77 -11.68
CA ASN A 57 4.65 17.89 -10.28
C ASN A 57 4.73 19.34 -9.82
N SER A 58 5.22 20.23 -10.68
CA SER A 58 5.26 21.67 -10.41
C SER A 58 3.85 22.26 -10.27
N ALA A 59 2.94 21.91 -11.18
CA ALA A 59 1.54 22.32 -11.11
C ALA A 59 0.83 21.80 -9.84
N LEU A 60 1.08 20.54 -9.46
CA LEU A 60 0.55 19.96 -8.23
C LEU A 60 1.08 20.70 -6.99
N ARG A 61 2.36 21.06 -6.94
CA ARG A 61 2.93 21.85 -5.83
C ARG A 61 2.26 23.21 -5.69
N THR A 62 2.05 23.91 -6.81
CA THR A 62 1.32 25.19 -6.79
C THR A 62 -0.11 25.04 -6.27
N ALA A 63 -0.81 23.97 -6.67
CA ALA A 63 -2.14 23.67 -6.15
C ALA A 63 -2.12 23.32 -4.65
N VAL A 64 -1.11 22.56 -4.19
CA VAL A 64 -0.89 22.27 -2.75
C VAL A 64 -0.74 23.56 -1.95
N ASP A 65 0.07 24.51 -2.42
CA ASP A 65 0.29 25.77 -1.70
C ASP A 65 -1.01 26.58 -1.57
N THR A 66 -1.83 26.59 -2.61
CA THR A 66 -3.16 27.21 -2.58
C THR A 66 -4.07 26.51 -1.55
N LEU A 67 -4.14 25.17 -1.59
CA LEU A 67 -4.96 24.40 -0.65
C LEU A 67 -4.48 24.50 0.81
N LYS A 68 -3.17 24.65 1.03
CA LYS A 68 -2.60 24.91 2.36
C LYS A 68 -3.02 26.29 2.88
N GLN A 69 -2.97 27.32 2.03
CA GLN A 69 -3.43 28.67 2.39
C GLN A 69 -4.92 28.70 2.75
N GLU A 70 -5.74 27.88 2.07
CA GLU A 70 -7.16 27.70 2.39
C GLU A 70 -7.40 26.83 3.65
N GLY A 71 -6.36 26.27 4.27
CA GLY A 71 -6.49 25.37 5.43
C GLY A 71 -7.11 24.01 5.09
N ARG A 72 -7.02 23.58 3.82
CA ARG A 72 -7.66 22.36 3.29
C ARG A 72 -6.70 21.21 3.05
N TYR A 73 -5.39 21.43 3.14
CA TYR A 73 -4.37 20.42 2.86
C TYR A 73 -3.38 20.32 4.01
N THR A 74 -3.20 19.12 4.54
CA THR A 74 -2.10 18.78 5.45
C THR A 74 -1.69 17.34 5.19
N SER A 75 -0.42 17.13 4.81
CA SER A 75 0.13 15.80 4.50
C SER A 75 0.71 15.18 5.77
N ALA A 76 0.49 13.87 5.95
CA ALA A 76 1.14 13.07 6.98
C ALA A 76 2.43 12.37 6.47
N THR A 77 2.70 12.47 5.17
CA THR A 77 3.74 11.73 4.46
C THR A 77 4.59 12.64 3.59
N LYS A 78 5.81 12.21 3.29
CA LYS A 78 6.74 12.92 2.42
C LYS A 78 6.20 12.99 1.00
N GLY A 79 6.46 14.11 0.32
CA GLY A 79 6.05 14.32 -1.07
C GLY A 79 4.64 14.91 -1.23
N VAL A 80 4.21 15.05 -2.48
CA VAL A 80 2.90 15.60 -2.83
C VAL A 80 1.88 14.47 -2.92
N ASN A 81 0.80 14.57 -2.15
CA ASN A 81 -0.33 13.66 -2.28
C ASN A 81 -1.23 14.12 -3.44
N SER A 82 -1.00 13.54 -4.62
CA SER A 82 -1.76 13.87 -5.84
C SER A 82 -3.26 13.64 -5.68
N PHE A 83 -3.67 12.57 -5.00
CA PHE A 83 -5.08 12.29 -4.73
C PHE A 83 -5.71 13.41 -3.89
N ALA A 84 -5.05 13.82 -2.82
CA ALA A 84 -5.53 14.91 -1.98
C ALA A 84 -5.67 16.23 -2.75
N VAL A 85 -4.77 16.53 -3.68
CA VAL A 85 -4.85 17.74 -4.51
C VAL A 85 -6.07 17.73 -5.42
N VAL A 86 -6.25 16.66 -6.21
CA VAL A 86 -7.30 16.61 -7.25
C VAL A 86 -8.72 16.51 -6.67
N VAL A 87 -8.87 16.11 -5.41
CA VAL A 87 -10.17 16.08 -4.71
C VAL A 87 -10.46 17.35 -3.92
N GLY A 88 -9.60 18.37 -4.04
CA GLY A 88 -9.76 19.69 -3.41
C GLY A 88 -9.27 19.74 -1.96
N GLY A 89 -8.23 19.00 -1.62
CA GLY A 89 -7.58 19.03 -0.30
C GLY A 89 -8.05 17.93 0.64
N ILE A 90 -7.10 17.39 1.39
CA ILE A 90 -7.29 16.42 2.48
C ILE A 90 -6.37 16.83 3.63
N ASP A 91 -6.91 16.77 4.85
CA ASP A 91 -6.14 16.89 6.09
C ASP A 91 -5.90 15.48 6.66
N ALA A 92 -4.81 14.86 6.21
CA ALA A 92 -4.47 13.49 6.56
C ALA A 92 -4.12 13.36 8.05
N VAL A 93 -3.53 14.40 8.65
CA VAL A 93 -3.14 14.42 10.06
C VAL A 93 -4.38 14.37 10.94
N LYS A 94 -5.34 15.27 10.69
CA LYS A 94 -6.61 15.28 11.42
C LYS A 94 -7.41 14.00 11.22
N ASP A 95 -7.29 13.36 10.07
CA ASP A 95 -7.93 12.09 9.76
C ASP A 95 -7.28 10.91 10.51
N LEU A 96 -5.94 10.90 10.62
CA LEU A 96 -5.18 9.96 11.45
C LEU A 96 -5.49 10.11 12.94
N GLU A 97 -5.43 11.34 13.47
CA GLU A 97 -5.72 11.62 14.89
C GLU A 97 -7.12 11.15 15.30
N ALA A 98 -8.10 11.37 14.41
CA ALA A 98 -9.47 10.96 14.63
C ALA A 98 -9.76 9.47 14.32
N GLY A 99 -8.79 8.74 13.76
CA GLY A 99 -8.97 7.34 13.36
C GLY A 99 -10.01 7.14 12.25
N ARG A 100 -10.22 8.13 11.37
CA ARG A 100 -11.18 8.05 10.25
C ARG A 100 -10.65 7.29 9.03
N GLY A 101 -9.42 6.79 9.13
CA GLY A 101 -8.64 6.28 8.02
C GLY A 101 -7.91 7.39 7.26
N VAL A 102 -7.26 7.05 6.16
CA VAL A 102 -6.52 7.97 5.28
C VAL A 102 -6.83 7.67 3.81
N ASP A 103 -6.45 8.55 2.89
CA ASP A 103 -6.60 8.30 1.47
C ASP A 103 -5.61 7.23 0.97
N PRO A 104 -5.80 6.70 -0.26
CA PRO A 104 -4.96 5.63 -0.79
C PRO A 104 -3.47 5.99 -0.88
N VAL A 105 -3.14 7.24 -1.21
CA VAL A 105 -1.75 7.68 -1.40
C VAL A 105 -1.06 7.81 -0.04
N THR A 106 -1.72 8.44 0.94
CA THR A 106 -1.19 8.48 2.30
C THR A 106 -1.10 7.09 2.93
N PHE A 107 -2.07 6.20 2.69
CA PHE A 107 -2.00 4.82 3.17
C PHE A 107 -0.76 4.10 2.63
N ALA A 108 -0.55 4.13 1.31
CA ALA A 108 0.59 3.49 0.68
C ALA A 108 1.93 4.07 1.15
N ALA A 109 2.01 5.40 1.30
CA ALA A 109 3.21 6.07 1.76
C ALA A 109 3.56 5.74 3.23
N LEU A 110 2.57 5.69 4.14
CA LEU A 110 2.80 5.25 5.51
C LEU A 110 3.23 3.78 5.57
N TYR A 111 2.62 2.93 4.74
CA TYR A 111 3.02 1.53 4.58
C TYR A 111 4.45 1.35 4.06
N ALA A 112 4.93 2.29 3.26
CA ALA A 112 6.31 2.35 2.79
C ALA A 112 7.29 3.04 3.75
N GLY A 113 6.87 3.44 4.96
CA GLY A 113 7.72 4.14 5.91
C GLY A 113 8.06 5.59 5.52
N LEU A 114 7.25 6.21 4.66
CA LEU A 114 7.45 7.58 4.17
C LEU A 114 6.71 8.63 5.00
N ALA A 115 6.56 8.40 6.31
CA ALA A 115 6.01 9.38 7.24
C ALA A 115 6.83 10.69 7.22
N ASP A 116 6.15 11.83 7.30
CA ASP A 116 6.82 13.12 7.39
C ASP A 116 7.02 13.52 8.86
N GLY A 117 8.24 13.31 9.36
CA GLY A 117 8.65 13.64 10.72
C GLY A 117 8.61 15.13 11.06
N SER A 118 8.38 16.02 10.09
CA SER A 118 8.15 17.45 10.36
C SER A 118 6.71 17.77 10.72
N VAL A 119 5.76 16.87 10.44
CA VAL A 119 4.32 17.09 10.62
C VAL A 119 3.73 16.15 11.66
N ILE A 120 4.13 14.87 11.65
CA ILE A 120 3.74 13.88 12.64
C ILE A 120 4.97 13.32 13.33
N ASP A 121 4.82 12.88 14.57
CA ASP A 121 5.89 12.14 15.22
C ASP A 121 6.05 10.78 14.51
N VAL A 122 7.28 10.46 14.09
CA VAL A 122 7.57 9.18 13.43
C VAL A 122 7.49 8.03 14.41
N ASP A 123 7.73 8.27 15.70
CA ASP A 123 7.61 7.27 16.76
C ASP A 123 6.14 6.89 17.02
N ASP A 124 5.19 7.72 16.59
CA ASP A 124 3.76 7.38 16.62
C ASP A 124 3.37 6.40 15.51
N VAL A 125 4.21 6.20 14.48
CA VAL A 125 3.94 5.31 13.35
C VAL A 125 4.71 3.99 13.52
N ASP A 126 3.98 2.89 13.72
CA ASP A 126 4.58 1.57 13.94
C ASP A 126 3.84 0.48 13.16
N THR A 127 4.42 -0.72 13.04
CA THR A 127 3.79 -1.89 12.45
C THR A 127 3.49 -2.92 13.53
N ASN A 128 2.23 -3.34 13.66
CA ASN A 128 1.86 -4.34 14.64
C ASN A 128 2.28 -5.78 14.24
N ASP A 129 2.07 -6.75 15.13
CA ASP A 129 2.39 -8.17 14.93
C ASP A 129 1.74 -8.82 13.69
N GLN A 130 0.70 -8.19 13.11
CA GLN A 130 0.00 -8.64 11.92
C GLN A 130 0.52 -7.99 10.63
N GLY A 131 1.53 -7.12 10.72
CA GLY A 131 2.05 -6.36 9.57
C GLY A 131 1.18 -5.14 9.21
N HIS A 132 0.26 -4.71 10.08
CA HIS A 132 -0.55 -3.52 9.83
C HIS A 132 0.15 -2.28 10.37
N VAL A 133 0.22 -1.23 9.53
CA VAL A 133 0.63 0.10 9.97
C VAL A 133 -0.35 0.64 11.00
N THR A 134 0.20 1.23 12.05
CA THR A 134 -0.51 1.87 13.15
C THR A 134 -0.04 3.30 13.31
N TYR A 135 -0.93 4.15 13.82
CA TYR A 135 -0.64 5.50 14.25
C TYR A 135 -1.19 5.67 15.68
N LYS A 136 -0.34 6.01 16.66
CA LYS A 136 -0.70 6.10 18.08
C LYS A 136 -1.43 4.83 18.57
N ASN A 137 -0.88 3.66 18.27
CA ASN A 137 -1.44 2.34 18.58
C ASN A 137 -2.79 2.00 17.92
N LYS A 138 -3.26 2.79 16.95
CA LYS A 138 -4.48 2.51 16.18
C LYS A 138 -4.12 2.07 14.77
N VAL A 139 -4.71 0.97 14.30
CA VAL A 139 -4.51 0.49 12.92
C VAL A 139 -4.95 1.58 11.94
N VAL A 140 -4.02 2.01 11.09
CA VAL A 140 -4.30 2.90 9.97
C VAL A 140 -5.07 2.11 8.94
N ARG A 141 -6.18 2.68 8.46
CA ARG A 141 -7.03 2.07 7.43
C ARG A 141 -7.18 3.06 6.30
N MET A 142 -7.42 2.56 5.09
CA MET A 142 -7.90 3.44 4.03
C MET A 142 -9.32 3.95 4.37
N TYR A 143 -9.71 5.10 3.83
CA TYR A 143 -11.06 5.65 3.98
C TYR A 143 -12.15 4.64 3.60
N SER A 144 -13.30 4.78 4.24
CA SER A 144 -14.49 4.00 3.88
C SER A 144 -14.86 4.20 2.40
N VAL A 145 -15.48 3.17 1.81
CA VAL A 145 -15.94 3.19 0.41
C VAL A 145 -16.82 4.40 0.11
N ASN A 146 -17.71 4.79 1.03
CA ASN A 146 -18.60 5.95 0.84
C ASN A 146 -17.80 7.25 0.76
N ARG A 147 -16.82 7.45 1.64
CA ARG A 147 -15.96 8.63 1.63
C ARG A 147 -15.09 8.70 0.37
N LEU A 148 -14.58 7.55 -0.10
CA LEU A 148 -13.87 7.48 -1.37
C LEU A 148 -14.78 7.88 -2.54
N LYS A 149 -16.02 7.38 -2.59
CA LYS A 149 -17.00 7.77 -3.63
C LYS A 149 -17.25 9.28 -3.64
N GLU A 150 -17.41 9.91 -2.47
CA GLU A 150 -17.56 11.37 -2.37
C GLU A 150 -16.34 12.12 -2.92
N TYR A 151 -15.12 11.64 -2.61
CA TYR A 151 -13.90 12.24 -3.15
C TYR A 151 -13.76 12.06 -4.66
N PHE A 152 -14.12 10.89 -5.20
CA PHE A 152 -14.15 10.70 -6.66
C PHE A 152 -15.20 11.59 -7.34
N GLN A 153 -16.34 11.86 -6.70
CA GLN A 153 -17.30 12.84 -7.21
C GLN A 153 -16.72 14.26 -7.21
N LYS A 154 -16.01 14.66 -6.15
CA LYS A 154 -15.29 15.95 -6.09
C LYS A 154 -14.24 16.05 -7.18
N ARG A 155 -13.43 15.00 -7.37
CA ARG A 155 -12.43 14.94 -8.44
C ARG A 155 -13.09 15.19 -9.79
N ARG A 156 -14.19 14.50 -10.11
CA ARG A 156 -14.87 14.73 -11.40
C ARG A 156 -15.29 16.19 -11.60
N ARG A 157 -15.79 16.82 -10.54
CA ARG A 157 -16.15 18.25 -10.56
C ARG A 157 -14.95 19.17 -10.78
N TYR A 158 -13.80 18.89 -10.17
CA TYR A 158 -12.63 19.76 -10.25
C TYR A 158 -11.74 19.50 -11.47
N ALA A 159 -11.67 18.25 -11.92
CA ALA A 159 -10.89 17.82 -13.08
C ALA A 159 -11.64 18.04 -14.41
N GLY A 160 -12.87 18.56 -14.38
CA GLY A 160 -13.68 18.75 -15.58
C GLY A 160 -14.18 17.44 -16.21
N GLU A 161 -14.16 16.32 -15.45
CA GLU A 161 -14.65 15.00 -15.87
C GLU A 161 -16.17 14.85 -15.58
N LEU A 162 -16.92 15.95 -15.51
CA LEU A 162 -18.39 15.87 -15.45
C LEU A 162 -18.88 15.54 -16.85
N ASP A 163 -19.60 14.42 -16.95
CA ASP A 163 -20.19 13.90 -18.18
C ASP A 163 -20.94 15.01 -18.96
N GLU A 164 -20.73 15.05 -20.29
CA GLU A 164 -21.69 15.65 -21.26
C GLU A 164 -23.07 14.99 -21.13
#